data_AF-B1K6C3-F1
#
_entry.id   AF-B1K6C3-F1
#
_cell.length_a   1.000
_cell.length_b   1.000
_cell.length_c   1.000
_cell.angle_alpha   90.00
_cell.angle_beta   90.00
_cell.angle_gamma   90.00
#
_symmetry.space_group_name_H-M   'P 1'
#
loop_
_entity.id
_entity.type
_entity.pdbx_description
1 polymer ?
#
loop_
_entity_poly.entity_id
_entity_poly.type
_entity_poly.pdbx_seq_one_letter_code
_entity_poly.pdbx_strand_id
1 'polypeptide(L)'
;MTPSEFRQSVRRGAFRGPTAGHCGPFAQANLAILPDAYAHDFLRFCQANPKACPLLGVGEPGAFRIDALGDDLDIRTDVPSYNVYRDGRLTERVESLDALWRDDFVVFAIGCSFSFEDMLAREGIGLRHVEEGRNVPMYRTSIANRRAGIFGGQLVVSMRPLRGADAIRAVQITSRFPGVHGAPIHIGDPRELGIEDLNAPEFGDAVTIRDGELPVFWACGVTPQTALMDAKLPIAIAHTPGYMLMTDITNASLAVF
;
A
#
# COMPACT_ATOMS: atom_id res chain seq x y z
N MET A 1 -1.09 8.96 -20.36
CA MET A 1 -2.29 9.05 -19.51
C MET A 1 -1.92 9.78 -18.24
N THR A 2 -2.55 10.92 -17.99
CA THR A 2 -2.38 11.67 -16.74
C THR A 2 -3.15 10.99 -15.58
N PRO A 3 -2.79 11.25 -14.32
CA PRO A 3 -3.57 10.79 -13.17
C PRO A 3 -5.06 11.17 -13.25
N SER A 4 -5.36 12.41 -13.64
CA SER A 4 -6.74 12.89 -13.82
C SER A 4 -7.50 12.08 -14.89
N GLU A 5 -6.89 11.84 -16.07
CA GLU A 5 -7.50 10.98 -17.10
C GLU A 5 -7.76 9.55 -16.59
N PHE A 6 -6.83 9.00 -15.81
CA PHE A 6 -6.98 7.69 -15.19
C PHE A 6 -8.14 7.67 -14.21
N ARG A 7 -8.20 8.60 -13.25
CA ARG A 7 -9.31 8.73 -12.28
C ARG A 7 -10.64 8.87 -12.99
N GLN A 8 -10.73 9.68 -14.04
CA GLN A 8 -11.94 9.82 -14.86
C GLN A 8 -12.34 8.54 -15.59
N SER A 9 -11.38 7.70 -16.01
CA SER A 9 -11.65 6.38 -16.58
C SER A 9 -12.27 5.43 -15.55
N VAL A 10 -11.74 5.43 -14.32
CA VAL A 10 -12.26 4.66 -13.20
C VAL A 10 -13.67 5.15 -12.83
N ARG A 11 -13.85 6.46 -12.62
CA ARG A 11 -15.14 7.07 -12.27
C ARG A 11 -16.26 6.72 -13.26
N ARG A 12 -15.94 6.63 -14.56
CA ARG A 12 -16.90 6.30 -15.62
C ARG A 12 -17.12 4.81 -15.86
N GLY A 13 -16.45 3.93 -15.10
CA GLY A 13 -16.57 2.48 -15.28
C GLY A 13 -15.73 1.89 -16.40
N ALA A 14 -14.92 2.68 -17.09
CA ALA A 14 -14.10 2.22 -18.21
C ALA A 14 -12.87 1.41 -17.76
N PHE A 15 -12.42 1.59 -16.51
CA PHE A 15 -11.32 0.82 -15.91
C PHE A 15 -11.71 0.17 -14.58
N ARG A 16 -11.46 -1.14 -14.47
CA ARG A 16 -11.78 -1.99 -13.30
C ARG A 16 -10.67 -3.01 -12.98
N GLY A 17 -9.44 -2.75 -13.39
CA GLY A 17 -8.30 -3.66 -13.22
C GLY A 17 -7.32 -3.25 -12.11
N PRO A 18 -6.27 -4.06 -11.89
CA PRO A 18 -5.12 -3.66 -11.08
C PRO A 18 -4.43 -2.41 -11.64
N THR A 19 -3.95 -1.52 -10.78
CA THR A 19 -3.39 -0.21 -11.16
C THR A 19 -1.86 -0.20 -11.33
N ALA A 20 -1.20 -1.34 -11.11
CA ALA A 20 0.24 -1.47 -11.33
C ALA A 20 0.61 -1.09 -12.79
N GLY A 21 1.71 -0.36 -12.96
CA GLY A 21 2.17 0.11 -14.27
C GLY A 21 1.43 1.32 -14.86
N HIS A 22 0.35 1.80 -14.23
CA HIS A 22 -0.33 3.02 -14.66
C HIS A 22 0.29 4.28 -14.05
N CYS A 23 0.37 5.35 -14.85
CA CYS A 23 0.83 6.68 -14.45
C CYS A 23 2.18 6.69 -13.71
N GLY A 24 3.18 5.94 -14.21
CA GLY A 24 4.46 5.67 -13.54
C GLY A 24 5.19 6.82 -12.83
N PRO A 25 5.22 8.08 -13.34
CA PRO A 25 5.85 9.19 -12.62
C PRO A 25 5.13 9.65 -11.34
N PHE A 26 3.92 9.16 -11.08
CA PHE A 26 3.05 9.60 -10.00
C PHE A 26 2.86 8.54 -8.93
N ALA A 27 2.58 9.00 -7.72
CA ALA A 27 2.39 8.14 -6.57
C ALA A 27 0.99 7.51 -6.57
N GLN A 28 0.95 6.24 -6.21
CA GLN A 28 -0.30 5.53 -5.93
C GLN A 28 -0.45 5.40 -4.41
N ALA A 29 -1.67 5.59 -3.91
CA ALA A 29 -1.95 5.54 -2.49
C ALA A 29 -2.80 4.30 -2.14
N ASN A 30 -2.38 3.60 -1.09
CA ASN A 30 -3.24 2.75 -0.30
C ASN A 30 -4.26 3.63 0.43
N LEU A 31 -5.50 3.16 0.52
CA LEU A 31 -6.53 3.80 1.34
C LEU A 31 -6.89 2.97 2.56
N ALA A 32 -7.07 3.67 3.67
CA ALA A 32 -7.76 3.23 4.88
C ALA A 32 -8.81 4.29 5.23
N ILE A 33 -10.08 3.90 5.35
CA ILE A 33 -11.21 4.78 5.62
C ILE A 33 -11.96 4.20 6.81
N LEU A 34 -12.16 5.01 7.85
CA LEU A 34 -12.75 4.57 9.11
C LEU A 34 -13.52 5.71 9.79
N PRO A 35 -14.44 5.40 10.70
CA PRO A 35 -15.13 6.42 11.51
C PRO A 35 -14.16 7.29 12.31
N ASP A 36 -14.48 8.58 12.43
CA ASP A 36 -13.71 9.61 13.13
C ASP A 36 -13.38 9.23 14.58
N ALA A 37 -14.31 8.55 15.26
CA ALA A 37 -14.11 8.02 16.61
C ALA A 37 -12.85 7.14 16.78
N TYR A 38 -12.33 6.56 15.69
CA TYR A 38 -11.11 5.76 15.70
C TYR A 38 -9.94 6.43 14.93
N ALA A 39 -10.17 7.56 14.28
CA ALA A 39 -9.20 8.21 13.39
C ALA A 39 -7.94 8.68 14.12
N HIS A 40 -8.10 9.28 15.30
CA HIS A 40 -6.95 9.74 16.10
C HIS A 40 -6.00 8.58 16.49
N ASP A 41 -6.56 7.42 16.86
CA ASP A 41 -5.76 6.24 17.20
C ASP A 41 -5.07 5.67 15.97
N PHE A 42 -5.74 5.68 14.81
CA PHE A 42 -5.15 5.23 13.55
C PHE A 42 -4.05 6.17 13.06
N LEU A 43 -4.21 7.48 13.21
CA LEU A 43 -3.16 8.46 12.91
C LEU A 43 -1.90 8.20 13.75
N ARG A 44 -2.06 7.99 15.06
CA ARG A 44 -0.95 7.63 15.96
C ARG A 44 -0.31 6.29 15.57
N PHE A 45 -1.12 5.31 15.14
CA PHE A 45 -0.60 4.04 14.64
C PHE A 45 0.26 4.23 13.39
N CYS A 46 -0.18 5.03 12.43
CA CYS A 46 0.58 5.35 11.23
C CYS A 46 1.90 6.08 11.56
N GLN A 47 1.85 7.07 12.45
CA GLN A 47 3.04 7.79 12.93
C GLN A 47 4.03 6.89 13.68
N ALA A 48 3.53 5.89 14.43
CA ALA A 48 4.36 4.94 15.14
C ALA A 48 5.00 3.89 14.21
N ASN A 49 4.41 3.63 13.04
CA ASN A 49 4.84 2.62 12.07
C ASN A 49 5.09 3.22 10.66
N PRO A 50 5.93 4.27 10.53
CA PRO A 50 5.98 5.11 9.32
C PRO A 50 6.50 4.38 8.08
N LYS A 51 7.32 3.33 8.24
CA LYS A 51 7.76 2.50 7.10
C LYS A 51 6.59 1.73 6.49
N ALA A 52 5.70 1.20 7.30
CA ALA A 52 4.54 0.45 6.83
C ALA A 52 3.36 1.36 6.45
N CYS A 53 3.27 2.52 7.10
CA CYS A 53 2.18 3.47 6.97
C CYS A 53 2.69 4.89 6.65
N PRO A 54 3.43 5.11 5.55
CA PRO A 54 3.90 6.44 5.19
C PRO A 54 2.69 7.29 4.76
N LEU A 55 2.27 8.25 5.58
CA LEU A 55 1.10 9.07 5.26
C LEU A 55 1.43 10.06 4.14
N LEU A 56 0.58 10.07 3.11
CA LEU A 56 0.57 11.08 2.05
C LEU A 56 -0.48 12.16 2.32
N GLY A 57 -1.57 11.81 3.02
CA GLY A 57 -2.63 12.74 3.36
C GLY A 57 -3.65 12.13 4.30
N VAL A 58 -4.35 12.99 5.04
CA VAL A 58 -5.47 12.64 5.90
C VAL A 58 -6.60 13.62 5.58
N GLY A 59 -7.80 13.10 5.34
CA GLY A 59 -8.99 13.92 5.11
C GLY A 59 -9.63 14.37 6.41
N GLU A 60 -10.40 15.44 6.37
CA GLU A 60 -11.32 15.81 7.45
C GLU A 60 -12.50 14.82 7.52
N PRO A 61 -13.18 14.68 8.67
CA PRO A 61 -14.37 13.85 8.77
C PRO A 61 -15.42 14.18 7.69
N GLY A 62 -15.88 13.15 6.98
CA GLY A 62 -16.86 13.25 5.89
C GLY A 62 -16.27 13.71 4.55
N ALA A 63 -15.04 14.22 4.53
CA ALA A 63 -14.40 14.69 3.31
C ALA A 63 -13.97 13.51 2.42
N PHE A 64 -14.58 13.42 1.25
CA PHE A 64 -14.18 12.49 0.18
C PHE A 64 -13.16 13.10 -0.79
N ARG A 65 -12.82 14.38 -0.61
CA ARG A 65 -11.76 15.08 -1.36
C ARG A 65 -10.62 15.43 -0.42
N ILE A 66 -9.40 15.23 -0.88
CA ILE A 66 -8.18 15.63 -0.17
C ILE A 66 -7.31 16.37 -1.18
N ASP A 67 -7.32 17.70 -1.12
CA ASP A 67 -6.65 18.56 -2.11
C ASP A 67 -5.16 18.23 -2.27
N ALA A 68 -4.50 17.82 -1.17
CA ALA A 68 -3.09 17.42 -1.19
C ALA A 68 -2.80 16.17 -2.07
N LEU A 69 -3.81 15.37 -2.41
CA LEU A 69 -3.65 14.17 -3.23
C LEU A 69 -3.87 14.42 -4.72
N GLY A 70 -4.57 15.49 -5.11
CA GLY A 70 -4.78 15.83 -6.51
C GLY A 70 -6.09 16.53 -6.80
N ASP A 71 -6.12 17.21 -7.94
CA ASP A 71 -7.25 18.00 -8.39
C ASP A 71 -8.40 17.10 -8.87
N ASP A 72 -9.63 17.54 -8.57
CA ASP A 72 -10.89 16.84 -8.86
C ASP A 72 -10.94 15.38 -8.35
N LEU A 73 -10.09 15.02 -7.39
CA LEU A 73 -10.05 13.67 -6.85
C LEU A 73 -11.28 13.41 -5.96
N ASP A 74 -11.99 12.32 -6.22
CA ASP A 74 -13.12 11.84 -5.42
C ASP A 74 -12.88 10.40 -4.95
N ILE A 75 -12.58 10.26 -3.66
CA ILE A 75 -12.29 8.98 -2.99
C ILE A 75 -13.46 8.00 -3.07
N ARG A 76 -14.67 8.42 -3.42
CA ARG A 76 -15.81 7.50 -3.53
C ARG A 76 -15.80 6.74 -4.84
N THR A 77 -15.24 7.31 -5.91
CA THR A 77 -15.39 6.80 -7.28
C THR A 77 -14.09 6.59 -8.03
N ASP A 78 -12.97 7.11 -7.54
CA ASP A 78 -11.73 7.18 -8.32
C ASP A 78 -10.76 6.01 -8.05
N VAL A 79 -11.15 5.08 -7.18
CA VAL A 79 -10.45 3.80 -6.97
C VAL A 79 -11.26 2.67 -7.62
N PRO A 80 -10.62 1.75 -8.38
CA PRO A 80 -11.39 0.80 -9.18
C PRO A 80 -12.11 -0.28 -8.35
N SER A 81 -11.70 -0.49 -7.10
CA SER A 81 -12.37 -1.42 -6.19
C SER A 81 -12.02 -1.18 -4.73
N TYR A 82 -13.00 -1.33 -3.84
CA TYR A 82 -12.87 -1.26 -2.38
C TYR A 82 -13.29 -2.56 -1.72
N ASN A 83 -12.58 -2.92 -0.66
CA ASN A 83 -12.95 -3.93 0.31
C ASN A 83 -13.63 -3.24 1.51
N VAL A 84 -14.81 -3.72 1.89
CA VAL A 84 -15.53 -3.26 3.08
C VAL A 84 -15.43 -4.32 4.17
N TYR A 85 -14.91 -3.92 5.33
CA TYR A 85 -14.76 -4.76 6.49
C TYR A 85 -15.77 -4.36 7.57
N ARG A 86 -16.42 -5.34 8.20
CA ARG A 86 -17.28 -5.16 9.38
C ARG A 86 -16.87 -6.18 10.43
N ASP A 87 -16.63 -5.70 11.65
CA ASP A 87 -16.12 -6.51 12.77
C ASP A 87 -14.85 -7.32 12.38
N GLY A 88 -14.01 -6.71 11.54
CA GLY A 88 -12.76 -7.28 11.06
C GLY A 88 -12.89 -8.31 9.94
N ARG A 89 -14.10 -8.57 9.43
CA ARG A 89 -14.35 -9.50 8.33
C ARG A 89 -14.67 -8.77 7.04
N LEU A 90 -14.10 -9.21 5.93
CA LEU A 90 -14.48 -8.73 4.60
C LEU A 90 -15.93 -9.15 4.32
N THR A 91 -16.83 -8.18 4.23
CA THR A 91 -18.27 -8.46 4.00
C THR A 91 -18.69 -8.28 2.55
N GLU A 92 -18.07 -7.33 1.86
CA GLU A 92 -18.41 -7.00 0.48
C GLU A 92 -17.22 -6.33 -0.22
N ARG A 93 -17.20 -6.45 -1.55
CA ARG A 93 -16.32 -5.70 -2.44
C ARG A 93 -17.20 -4.83 -3.33
N VAL A 94 -16.89 -3.55 -3.39
CA VAL A 94 -17.69 -2.54 -4.13
C VAL A 94 -16.82 -1.74 -5.09
N GLU A 95 -17.43 -1.16 -6.12
CA GLU A 95 -16.74 -0.34 -7.12
C GLU A 95 -16.87 1.17 -6.86
N SER A 96 -17.79 1.56 -5.98
CA SER A 96 -17.99 2.93 -5.52
C SER A 96 -18.41 2.92 -4.04
N LEU A 97 -18.10 4.00 -3.33
CA LEU A 97 -18.55 4.25 -1.97
C LEU A 97 -19.76 5.19 -1.88
N ASP A 98 -20.34 5.65 -3.00
CA ASP A 98 -21.45 6.63 -2.99
C ASP A 98 -22.59 6.24 -2.05
N ALA A 99 -23.01 4.97 -2.05
CA ALA A 99 -24.10 4.46 -1.22
C ALA A 99 -23.68 4.10 0.22
N LEU A 100 -22.37 3.97 0.47
CA LEU A 100 -21.81 3.56 1.76
C LEU A 100 -21.20 4.72 2.54
N TRP A 101 -20.98 5.86 1.88
CA TRP A 101 -20.30 7.01 2.45
C TRP A 101 -21.03 7.56 3.67
N ARG A 102 -20.24 8.04 4.64
CA ARG A 102 -20.74 8.62 5.88
C ARG A 102 -19.99 9.90 6.19
N ASP A 103 -20.68 10.83 6.84
CA ASP A 103 -20.13 12.14 7.22
C ASP A 103 -19.12 12.04 8.37
N ASP A 104 -18.99 10.87 9.00
CA ASP A 104 -17.98 10.60 10.02
C ASP A 104 -16.76 9.85 9.47
N PHE A 105 -16.68 9.55 8.18
CA PHE A 105 -15.53 8.85 7.62
C PHE A 105 -14.31 9.76 7.49
N VAL A 106 -13.19 9.30 8.02
CA VAL A 106 -11.87 9.89 7.83
C VAL A 106 -11.07 9.01 6.89
N VAL A 107 -10.51 9.63 5.85
CA VAL A 107 -9.69 8.97 4.83
C VAL A 107 -8.21 9.14 5.16
N PHE A 108 -7.48 8.05 5.15
CA PHE A 108 -6.02 8.01 5.24
C PHE A 108 -5.45 7.52 3.91
N ALA A 109 -4.68 8.37 3.24
CA ALA A 109 -3.91 8.01 2.06
C ALA A 109 -2.48 7.68 2.49
N ILE A 110 -2.07 6.45 2.19
CA ILE A 110 -0.80 5.86 2.63
C ILE A 110 0.01 5.50 1.39
N GLY A 111 1.26 5.97 1.32
CA GLY A 111 2.17 5.71 0.22
C GLY A 111 2.36 4.22 -0.06
N CYS A 112 2.56 3.88 -1.34
CA CYS A 112 2.69 2.51 -1.82
C CYS A 112 4.06 2.29 -2.49
N SER A 113 4.56 1.05 -2.45
CA SER A 113 5.82 0.65 -3.10
C SER A 113 5.82 0.82 -4.62
N PHE A 114 4.67 0.86 -5.29
CA PHE A 114 4.61 1.00 -6.75
C PHE A 114 5.39 2.22 -7.27
N SER A 115 5.50 3.26 -6.44
CA SER A 115 6.31 4.45 -6.73
C SER A 115 7.81 4.17 -6.87
N PHE A 116 8.39 3.24 -6.09
CA PHE A 116 9.81 2.91 -6.22
C PHE A 116 10.07 1.81 -7.24
N GLU A 117 9.07 1.02 -7.63
CA GLU A 117 9.23 -0.03 -8.64
C GLU A 117 9.65 0.56 -10.00
N ASP A 118 9.05 1.69 -10.41
CA ASP A 118 9.49 2.45 -11.59
C ASP A 118 10.94 2.94 -11.45
N MET A 119 11.37 3.33 -10.24
CA MET A 119 12.75 3.77 -10.00
C MET A 119 13.75 2.62 -10.05
N LEU A 120 13.40 1.45 -9.50
CA LEU A 120 14.22 0.24 -9.61
C LEU A 120 14.33 -0.21 -11.06
N ALA A 121 13.22 -0.21 -11.80
CA ALA A 121 13.19 -0.60 -13.21
C ALA A 121 14.06 0.32 -14.08
N ARG A 122 14.05 1.65 -13.85
CA ARG A 122 14.92 2.62 -14.55
C ARG A 122 16.41 2.38 -14.31
N GLU A 123 16.76 1.77 -13.19
CA GLU A 123 18.13 1.41 -12.82
C GLU A 123 18.49 -0.01 -13.27
N GLY A 124 17.64 -0.65 -14.07
CA GLY A 124 17.87 -2.00 -14.60
C GLY A 124 17.64 -3.12 -13.59
N ILE A 125 17.07 -2.81 -12.42
CA ILE A 125 16.75 -3.82 -11.39
C ILE A 125 15.39 -4.43 -11.74
N GLY A 126 15.44 -5.65 -12.29
CA GLY A 126 14.26 -6.44 -12.62
C GLY A 126 13.47 -6.84 -11.38
N LEU A 127 12.14 -6.81 -11.49
CA LEU A 127 11.23 -7.21 -10.42
C LEU A 127 10.52 -8.50 -10.83
N ARG A 128 10.85 -9.60 -10.15
CA ARG A 128 10.37 -10.95 -10.49
C ARG A 128 8.85 -11.04 -10.64
N HIS A 129 8.07 -10.42 -9.74
CA HIS A 129 6.61 -10.45 -9.82
C HIS A 129 6.07 -9.73 -11.06
N VAL A 130 6.73 -8.64 -11.49
CA VAL A 130 6.39 -7.95 -12.74
C VAL A 130 6.73 -8.81 -13.95
N GLU A 131 7.91 -9.43 -13.96
CA GLU A 131 8.36 -10.34 -15.03
C GLU A 131 7.45 -11.56 -15.19
N GLU A 132 6.90 -12.08 -14.08
CA GLU A 132 6.02 -13.25 -14.06
C GLU A 132 4.53 -12.90 -14.17
N GLY A 133 4.15 -11.61 -14.24
CA GLY A 133 2.76 -11.18 -14.28
C GLY A 133 1.97 -11.56 -13.02
N ARG A 134 2.64 -11.55 -11.86
CA ARG A 134 2.12 -11.96 -10.55
C ARG A 134 1.97 -10.78 -9.60
N ASN A 135 1.06 -10.89 -8.64
CA ASN A 135 1.03 -9.95 -7.53
C ASN A 135 2.24 -10.19 -6.61
N VAL A 136 2.81 -9.12 -6.08
CA VAL A 136 3.99 -9.22 -5.20
C VAL A 136 3.66 -10.10 -3.98
N PRO A 137 4.51 -11.08 -3.62
CA PRO A 137 4.26 -11.92 -2.45
C PRO A 137 4.41 -11.09 -1.17
N MET A 138 3.42 -11.19 -0.30
CA MET A 138 3.36 -10.45 0.95
C MET A 138 3.12 -11.40 2.11
N TYR A 139 3.86 -11.19 3.19
CA TYR A 139 3.92 -12.10 4.32
C TYR A 139 3.62 -11.38 5.62
N ARG A 140 2.84 -12.04 6.49
CA ARG A 140 2.70 -11.61 7.87
C ARG A 140 3.91 -12.08 8.67
N THR A 141 4.64 -11.15 9.26
CA THR A 141 5.85 -11.47 10.04
C THR A 141 5.51 -11.80 11.50
N SER A 142 6.49 -12.31 12.26
CA SER A 142 6.41 -12.42 13.71
C SER A 142 6.59 -11.08 14.45
N ILE A 143 6.96 -10.00 13.74
CA ILE A 143 7.24 -8.69 14.32
C ILE A 143 5.93 -7.96 14.62
N ALA A 144 5.71 -7.59 15.88
CA ALA A 144 4.56 -6.79 16.28
C ALA A 144 4.70 -5.33 15.82
N ASN A 145 3.63 -4.75 15.26
CA ASN A 145 3.57 -3.31 15.02
C ASN A 145 3.55 -2.56 16.35
N ARG A 146 4.07 -1.33 16.36
CA ARG A 146 3.92 -0.43 17.52
C ARG A 146 2.46 -0.06 17.66
N ARG A 147 1.84 -0.46 18.77
CA ARG A 147 0.41 -0.28 19.02
C ARG A 147 0.05 1.19 19.24
N ALA A 148 -1.11 1.62 18.74
CA ALA A 148 -1.75 2.85 19.17
C ALA A 148 -3.25 2.61 19.31
N GLY A 149 -3.75 2.76 20.54
CA GLY A 149 -5.14 2.43 20.86
C GLY A 149 -5.46 0.98 20.54
N ILE A 150 -6.54 0.77 19.78
CA ILE A 150 -6.98 -0.56 19.35
C ILE A 150 -6.17 -1.13 18.17
N PHE A 151 -5.47 -0.30 17.40
CA PHE A 151 -4.71 -0.71 16.21
C PHE A 151 -3.34 -1.29 16.58
N GLY A 152 -3.01 -2.43 15.98
CA GLY A 152 -1.79 -3.18 16.25
C GLY A 152 -1.55 -4.26 15.19
N GLY A 153 -1.53 -5.52 15.62
CA GLY A 153 -1.25 -6.65 14.75
C GLY A 153 0.23 -6.80 14.42
N GLN A 154 0.51 -7.66 13.45
CA GLN A 154 1.86 -7.96 12.98
C GLN A 154 2.21 -7.13 11.74
N LEU A 155 3.49 -6.82 11.59
CA LEU A 155 4.03 -6.16 10.40
C LEU A 155 3.87 -7.08 9.20
N VAL A 156 3.34 -6.54 8.11
CA VAL A 156 3.30 -7.24 6.82
C VAL A 156 4.43 -6.71 5.94
N VAL A 157 5.15 -7.62 5.30
CA VAL A 157 6.24 -7.30 4.38
C VAL A 157 5.91 -7.78 2.97
N SER A 158 6.44 -7.09 1.97
CA SER A 158 6.49 -7.59 0.59
C SER A 158 7.90 -8.04 0.27
N MET A 159 8.03 -9.14 -0.47
CA MET A 159 9.34 -9.72 -0.82
C MET A 159 9.61 -9.60 -2.31
N ARG A 160 10.83 -9.20 -2.68
CA ARG A 160 11.34 -9.24 -4.06
C ARG A 160 12.70 -9.95 -4.05
N PRO A 161 12.90 -11.02 -4.85
CA PRO A 161 14.20 -11.66 -4.95
C PRO A 161 15.14 -10.82 -5.82
N LEU A 162 16.31 -10.48 -5.29
CA LEU A 162 17.32 -9.64 -5.95
C LEU A 162 18.71 -10.24 -5.82
N ARG A 163 19.57 -10.08 -6.83
CA ARG A 163 21.00 -10.38 -6.68
C ARG A 163 21.64 -9.44 -5.66
N GLY A 164 22.75 -9.85 -5.05
CA GLY A 164 23.43 -9.07 -4.02
C GLY A 164 23.76 -7.62 -4.43
N ALA A 165 24.24 -7.41 -5.67
CA ALA A 165 24.51 -6.07 -6.20
C ALA A 165 23.23 -5.23 -6.36
N ASP A 166 22.16 -5.84 -6.87
CA ASP A 166 20.86 -5.19 -7.05
C ASP A 166 20.21 -4.87 -5.70
N ALA A 167 20.36 -5.74 -4.70
CA ALA A 167 19.89 -5.49 -3.34
C ALA A 167 20.58 -4.27 -2.72
N ILE A 168 21.91 -4.14 -2.86
CA ILE A 168 22.67 -2.96 -2.42
C ILE A 168 22.16 -1.71 -3.13
N ARG A 169 21.99 -1.76 -4.46
CA ARG A 169 21.52 -0.63 -5.25
C ARG A 169 20.07 -0.26 -4.90
N ALA A 170 19.21 -1.24 -4.69
CA ALA A 170 17.83 -1.04 -4.26
C ALA A 170 17.75 -0.35 -2.90
N VAL A 171 18.60 -0.70 -1.93
CA VAL A 171 18.71 0.01 -0.65
C VAL A 171 19.06 1.49 -0.88
N GLN A 172 20.07 1.78 -1.70
CA GLN A 172 20.50 3.17 -1.98
C GLN A 172 19.39 4.01 -2.62
N ILE A 173 18.68 3.43 -3.59
CA ILE A 173 17.58 4.11 -4.29
C ILE A 173 16.42 4.35 -3.32
N THR A 174 15.91 3.28 -2.72
CA THR A 174 14.67 3.32 -1.92
C THR A 174 14.84 4.08 -0.60
N SER A 175 16.04 4.14 -0.03
CA SER A 175 16.31 4.94 1.19
C SER A 175 15.98 6.43 1.03
N ARG A 176 16.00 6.94 -0.20
CA ARG A 176 15.65 8.33 -0.51
C ARG A 176 14.16 8.59 -0.56
N PHE A 177 13.31 7.58 -0.37
CA PHE A 177 11.86 7.72 -0.52
C PHE A 177 11.10 7.18 0.71
N PRO A 178 11.31 7.75 1.92
CA PRO A 178 10.63 7.30 3.13
C PRO A 178 9.10 7.45 3.04
N GLY A 179 8.60 8.37 2.20
CA GLY A 179 7.17 8.54 1.92
C GLY A 179 6.51 7.39 1.15
N VAL A 180 7.28 6.40 0.67
CA VAL A 180 6.77 5.19 -0.02
C VAL A 180 7.52 3.94 0.44
N HIS A 181 7.50 3.71 1.76
CA HIS A 181 8.12 2.59 2.49
C HIS A 181 9.63 2.67 2.72
N GLY A 182 10.35 3.44 1.90
CA GLY A 182 11.78 3.65 2.07
C GLY A 182 12.62 2.38 1.85
N ALA A 183 13.74 2.28 2.56
CA ALA A 183 14.65 1.13 2.50
C ALA A 183 13.97 -0.19 2.94
N PRO A 184 14.46 -1.35 2.44
CA PRO A 184 14.11 -2.66 3.00
C PRO A 184 14.22 -2.68 4.52
N ILE A 185 13.38 -3.48 5.16
CA ILE A 185 13.50 -3.76 6.59
C ILE A 185 14.39 -4.97 6.87
N HIS A 186 14.57 -5.85 5.88
CA HIS A 186 15.34 -7.09 6.01
C HIS A 186 15.86 -7.58 4.66
N ILE A 187 17.01 -8.26 4.67
CA ILE A 187 17.63 -8.91 3.52
C ILE A 187 18.18 -10.26 4.00
N GLY A 188 17.81 -11.36 3.33
CA GLY A 188 18.33 -12.69 3.68
C GLY A 188 17.29 -13.58 4.34
N ASP A 189 17.64 -14.28 5.41
CA ASP A 189 16.85 -15.41 5.92
C ASP A 189 15.41 -15.00 6.30
N PRO A 190 14.36 -15.54 5.64
CA PRO A 190 12.96 -15.22 5.96
C PRO A 190 12.55 -15.62 7.38
N ARG A 191 13.23 -16.59 8.00
CA ARG A 191 12.91 -17.08 9.35
C ARG A 191 13.19 -16.04 10.44
N GLU A 192 14.09 -15.09 10.18
CA GLU A 192 14.30 -13.94 11.08
C GLU A 192 13.07 -13.03 11.17
N LEU A 193 12.20 -13.07 10.15
CA LEU A 193 10.90 -12.42 10.14
C LEU A 193 9.75 -13.37 10.55
N GLY A 194 10.05 -14.61 10.95
CA GLY A 194 9.04 -15.63 11.24
C GLY A 194 8.30 -16.15 10.01
N ILE A 195 8.89 -16.00 8.81
CA ILE A 195 8.33 -16.53 7.56
C ILE A 195 8.96 -17.90 7.29
N GLU A 196 8.16 -18.96 7.38
CA GLU A 196 8.65 -20.34 7.25
C GLU A 196 8.73 -20.82 5.80
N ASP A 197 7.81 -20.39 4.93
CA ASP A 197 7.75 -20.80 3.53
C ASP A 197 7.46 -19.62 2.58
N LEU A 198 8.45 -19.28 1.74
CA LEU A 198 8.33 -18.24 0.71
C LEU A 198 7.44 -18.66 -0.48
N ASN A 199 6.96 -19.91 -0.53
CA ASN A 199 5.99 -20.34 -1.54
C ASN A 199 4.54 -20.23 -1.07
N ALA A 200 4.31 -19.82 0.18
CA ALA A 200 2.98 -19.73 0.79
C ALA A 200 2.71 -18.30 1.34
N PRO A 201 2.72 -17.25 0.50
CA PRO A 201 2.41 -15.90 0.96
C PRO A 201 0.95 -15.79 1.44
N GLU A 202 0.71 -15.06 2.53
CA GLU A 202 -0.65 -14.77 3.00
C GLU A 202 -1.41 -13.83 2.06
N PHE A 203 -0.70 -12.99 1.29
CA PHE A 203 -1.31 -12.13 0.27
C PHE A 203 -0.44 -12.06 -0.99
N GLY A 204 -1.08 -11.91 -2.15
CA GLY A 204 -0.39 -11.92 -3.44
C GLY A 204 -0.02 -13.34 -3.89
N ASP A 205 0.97 -13.46 -4.75
CA ASP A 205 1.35 -14.73 -5.38
C ASP A 205 2.83 -15.03 -5.12
N ALA A 206 3.16 -16.30 -4.86
CA ALA A 206 4.55 -16.74 -4.77
C ALA A 206 5.28 -16.48 -6.09
N VAL A 207 6.60 -16.27 -6.04
CA VAL A 207 7.42 -16.00 -7.22
C VAL A 207 8.69 -16.84 -7.24
N THR A 208 9.25 -17.09 -8.42
CA THR A 208 10.48 -17.87 -8.53
C THR A 208 11.67 -17.10 -7.95
N ILE A 209 12.41 -17.72 -7.03
CA ILE A 209 13.70 -17.21 -6.54
C ILE A 209 14.79 -18.01 -7.26
N ARG A 210 15.60 -17.34 -8.09
CA ARG A 210 16.66 -17.99 -8.88
C ARG A 210 17.94 -18.12 -8.06
N ASP A 211 18.82 -19.02 -8.50
CA ASP A 211 20.14 -19.20 -7.91
C ASP A 211 20.91 -17.86 -7.85
N GLY A 212 21.46 -17.55 -6.67
CA GLY A 212 22.20 -16.31 -6.41
C GLY A 212 21.34 -15.08 -6.14
N GLU A 213 20.01 -15.22 -6.12
CA GLU A 213 19.10 -14.18 -5.63
C GLU A 213 18.88 -14.33 -4.10
N LEU A 214 18.72 -13.19 -3.43
CA LEU A 214 18.39 -13.07 -2.02
C LEU A 214 16.98 -12.49 -1.89
N PRO A 215 16.13 -12.99 -0.99
CA PRO A 215 14.86 -12.34 -0.71
C PRO A 215 15.12 -11.02 0.03
N VAL A 216 14.53 -9.93 -0.49
CA VAL A 216 14.62 -8.58 0.06
C VAL A 216 13.23 -8.13 0.47
N PHE A 217 13.07 -7.68 1.71
CA PHE A 217 11.77 -7.43 2.32
C PHE A 217 11.55 -5.95 2.61
N TRP A 218 10.47 -5.38 2.10
CA TRP A 218 10.00 -4.03 2.43
C TRP A 218 8.76 -4.09 3.30
N ALA A 219 8.61 -3.13 4.21
CA ALA A 219 7.32 -2.91 4.86
C ALA A 219 6.23 -2.67 3.80
N CYS A 220 5.03 -3.18 4.06
CA CYS A 220 3.97 -3.22 3.05
C CYS A 220 2.70 -2.48 3.51
N GLY A 221 2.04 -1.79 2.58
CA GLY A 221 0.74 -1.14 2.75
C GLY A 221 -0.43 -2.08 3.07
N VAL A 222 -0.21 -3.40 3.07
CA VAL A 222 -1.17 -4.36 3.65
C VAL A 222 -1.17 -4.33 5.19
N THR A 223 -0.09 -3.85 5.83
CA THR A 223 0.00 -3.68 7.29
C THR A 223 -1.18 -2.86 7.86
N PRO A 224 -1.48 -1.65 7.37
CA PRO A 224 -2.64 -0.90 7.85
C PRO A 224 -3.96 -1.65 7.59
N GLN A 225 -4.11 -2.40 6.49
CA GLN A 225 -5.31 -3.21 6.26
C GLN A 225 -5.48 -4.31 7.32
N THR A 226 -4.40 -5.03 7.65
CA THR A 226 -4.44 -6.04 8.71
C THR A 226 -4.70 -5.41 10.08
N ALA A 227 -4.19 -4.21 10.34
CA ALA A 227 -4.49 -3.48 11.57
C ALA A 227 -5.97 -3.09 11.68
N LEU A 228 -6.63 -2.71 10.56
CA LEU A 228 -8.08 -2.47 10.52
C LEU A 228 -8.87 -3.76 10.79
N MET A 229 -8.45 -4.89 10.21
CA MET A 229 -9.07 -6.19 10.44
C MET A 229 -8.95 -6.62 11.90
N ASP A 230 -7.76 -6.50 12.49
CA ASP A 230 -7.49 -6.90 13.88
C ASP A 230 -8.19 -6.00 14.89
N ALA A 231 -8.39 -4.71 14.57
CA ALA A 231 -9.14 -3.76 15.39
C ALA A 231 -10.64 -4.07 15.45
N LYS A 232 -11.17 -4.86 14.50
CA LYS A 232 -12.58 -5.31 14.45
C LYS A 232 -13.58 -4.16 14.59
N LEU A 233 -13.35 -3.08 13.86
CA LEU A 233 -14.24 -1.92 13.85
C LEU A 233 -15.63 -2.30 13.31
N PRO A 234 -16.71 -1.61 13.73
CA PRO A 234 -18.05 -1.81 13.18
C PRO A 234 -18.10 -1.63 11.65
N ILE A 235 -17.24 -0.75 11.14
CA ILE A 235 -16.95 -0.63 9.71
C ILE A 235 -15.53 -0.09 9.53
N ALA A 236 -14.83 -0.60 8.51
CA ALA A 236 -13.64 -0.01 7.94
C ALA A 236 -13.62 -0.31 6.44
N ILE A 237 -13.09 0.58 5.63
CA ILE A 237 -13.02 0.42 4.17
C ILE A 237 -11.56 0.60 3.77
N ALA A 238 -11.09 -0.27 2.87
CA ALA A 238 -9.79 -0.10 2.22
C ALA A 238 -9.97 -0.31 0.71
N HIS A 239 -9.00 0.10 -0.07
CA HIS A 239 -8.90 -0.34 -1.45
C HIS A 239 -8.69 -1.87 -1.53
N THR A 240 -9.16 -2.51 -2.61
CA THR A 240 -8.78 -3.90 -2.90
C THR A 240 -7.27 -3.94 -3.18
N PRO A 241 -6.49 -4.89 -2.61
CA PRO A 241 -5.05 -4.97 -2.86
C PRO A 241 -4.71 -4.94 -4.36
N GLY A 242 -3.83 -4.01 -4.77
CA GLY A 242 -3.45 -3.78 -6.16
C GLY A 242 -4.37 -2.84 -6.95
N TYR A 243 -5.46 -2.35 -6.37
CA TYR A 243 -6.43 -1.43 -6.97
C TYR A 243 -6.30 -0.07 -6.30
N MET A 244 -5.22 0.65 -6.59
CA MET A 244 -4.80 1.79 -5.78
C MET A 244 -5.47 3.11 -6.20
N LEU A 245 -5.48 4.10 -5.32
CA LEU A 245 -5.83 5.47 -5.68
C LEU A 245 -4.68 6.12 -6.47
N MET A 246 -4.98 6.72 -7.62
CA MET A 246 -4.01 7.47 -8.40
C MET A 246 -3.96 8.94 -7.97
N THR A 247 -2.79 9.42 -7.53
CA THR A 247 -2.60 10.80 -7.04
C THR A 247 -1.90 11.68 -8.08
N ASP A 248 -1.96 13.01 -7.89
CA ASP A 248 -1.17 13.97 -8.66
C ASP A 248 0.21 14.21 -8.05
N ILE A 249 0.50 13.59 -6.91
CA ILE A 249 1.80 13.64 -6.24
C ILE A 249 2.82 12.95 -7.13
N THR A 250 3.90 13.65 -7.49
CA THR A 250 4.98 13.05 -8.26
C THR A 250 5.85 12.18 -7.37
N ASN A 251 6.37 11.07 -7.88
CA ASN A 251 7.34 10.26 -7.13
C ASN A 251 8.59 11.08 -6.78
N ALA A 252 8.98 12.02 -7.65
CA ALA A 252 10.11 12.92 -7.43
C ALA A 252 9.91 13.85 -6.23
N SER A 253 8.69 14.35 -5.98
CA SER A 253 8.41 15.21 -4.81
C SER A 253 8.42 14.46 -3.48
N LEU A 254 8.38 13.14 -3.48
CA LEU A 254 8.49 12.30 -2.28
C LEU A 254 9.93 11.90 -1.95
N ALA A 255 10.90 12.31 -2.79
CA ALA A 255 12.31 12.09 -2.51
C ALA A 255 12.81 13.02 -1.39
N VAL A 256 13.60 12.47 -0.48
CA VAL A 256 14.40 13.22 0.48
C VAL A 256 15.87 13.20 0.06
N PHE A 257 16.57 14.30 0.32
CA PHE A 257 17.98 14.51 -0.02
C PHE A 257 18.87 14.42 1.22
#